data_AF-A0A7X7TNJ4-F1
#
_entry.id   AF-A0A7X7TNJ4-F1
#
_cell.length_a   1.000
_cell.length_b   1.000
_cell.length_c   1.000
_cell.angle_alpha   90.00
_cell.angle_beta   90.00
_cell.angle_gamma   90.00
#
_symmetry.space_group_name_H-M   'P 1'
#
loop_
_entity.id
_entity.type
_entity.pdbx_description
1 polymer ?
#
loop_
_entity_poly.entity_id
_entity_poly.type
_entity_poly.pdbx_seq_one_letter_code
_entity_poly.pdbx_strand_id
1 'polypeptide(L)'
;VTQMGNQGHSEANYFQFKAWKEAGIIKDVTAVTAHMNNSRRWHSWDPNIKKFPPAEPIPETLDWDLWLSALLWHDYNTDFHYGQWRCWYDFGMGALGDWGAHILDTVHEFLDLGLPEEIIPVKLEGHNDYFFPMASTIRFNFPKRGNMPPVTVTWYDGVNNLPELPKGYGKSELDPNIPQVAGFEIEPIKLNPGKIIYSKELTFKGGSHGSTLSIIPEEKAKEMEKKLPPVPKSPSNHFQNFLLACQGKEKTRSPFEIGGPLCQVFCLGVAAQRLNRKLVFDRKTKRITNDAFGDAFLTGVPPRKDWEEFYKM
;
A
#
# COMPACT_ATOMS: atom_id res chain seq x y z
N VAL A 1 -10.92 -13.37 16.68
CA VAL A 1 -11.23 -13.09 15.26
C VAL A 1 -10.75 -11.68 14.97
N THR A 2 -9.89 -11.49 13.96
CA THR A 2 -9.32 -10.18 13.60
C THR A 2 -9.59 -9.89 12.14
N GLN A 3 -9.87 -8.65 11.77
CA GLN A 3 -9.98 -8.25 10.36
C GLN A 3 -9.51 -6.81 10.18
N MET A 4 -8.49 -6.62 9.34
CA MET A 4 -8.07 -5.30 8.88
C MET A 4 -9.09 -4.73 7.91
N GLY A 5 -9.27 -3.41 7.94
CA GLY A 5 -10.20 -2.67 7.07
C GLY A 5 -9.76 -2.56 5.62
N ASN A 6 -9.28 -3.65 5.01
CA ASN A 6 -8.94 -3.73 3.59
C ASN A 6 -10.10 -4.38 2.82
N GLN A 7 -11.05 -3.58 2.35
CA GLN A 7 -12.32 -4.12 1.82
C GLN A 7 -12.14 -4.93 0.53
N GLY A 8 -11.07 -4.67 -0.23
CA GLY A 8 -10.74 -5.38 -1.48
C GLY A 8 -10.66 -6.92 -1.32
N HIS A 9 -10.25 -7.40 -0.14
CA HIS A 9 -10.26 -8.82 0.26
C HIS A 9 -11.64 -9.49 0.21
N SER A 10 -12.70 -8.69 0.15
CA SER A 10 -14.09 -9.16 0.15
C SER A 10 -14.82 -8.82 -1.14
N GLU A 11 -14.11 -8.31 -2.13
CA GLU A 11 -14.64 -7.85 -3.41
C GLU A 11 -14.14 -8.72 -4.58
N ALA A 12 -14.60 -8.40 -5.80
CA ALA A 12 -14.43 -9.25 -6.98
C ALA A 12 -12.95 -9.55 -7.31
N ASN A 13 -12.03 -8.59 -7.13
CA ASN A 13 -10.61 -8.81 -7.43
C ASN A 13 -10.00 -9.96 -6.63
N TYR A 14 -10.31 -10.08 -5.34
CA TYR A 14 -9.79 -11.17 -4.50
C TYR A 14 -10.17 -12.54 -5.09
N PHE A 15 -11.44 -12.75 -5.39
CA PHE A 15 -11.94 -14.02 -5.93
C PHE A 15 -11.43 -14.30 -7.33
N GLN A 16 -11.33 -13.26 -8.18
CA GLN A 16 -10.79 -13.38 -9.53
C GLN A 16 -9.30 -13.73 -9.51
N PHE A 17 -8.50 -13.00 -8.72
CA PHE A 17 -7.06 -13.24 -8.63
C PHE A 17 -6.80 -14.65 -8.14
N LYS A 18 -7.50 -15.08 -7.06
CA LYS A 18 -7.42 -16.44 -6.55
C LYS A 18 -7.73 -17.48 -7.65
N ALA A 19 -8.87 -17.35 -8.31
CA ALA A 19 -9.29 -18.30 -9.36
C ALA A 19 -8.29 -18.34 -10.51
N TRP A 20 -7.79 -17.20 -10.96
CA TRP A 20 -6.81 -17.11 -12.05
C TRP A 20 -5.45 -17.67 -11.66
N LYS A 21 -5.00 -17.48 -10.41
CA LYS A 21 -3.77 -18.08 -9.88
C LYS A 21 -3.90 -19.59 -9.75
N GLU A 22 -4.99 -20.09 -9.18
CA GLU A 22 -5.25 -21.52 -9.02
C GLU A 22 -5.40 -22.26 -10.36
N ALA A 23 -5.96 -21.59 -11.38
CA ALA A 23 -6.05 -22.12 -12.75
C ALA A 23 -4.73 -22.00 -13.55
N GLY A 24 -3.67 -21.43 -12.97
CA GLY A 24 -2.38 -21.25 -13.65
C GLY A 24 -2.38 -20.17 -14.75
N ILE A 25 -3.37 -19.27 -14.75
CA ILE A 25 -3.42 -18.09 -15.63
C ILE A 25 -2.43 -17.04 -15.13
N ILE A 26 -2.46 -16.73 -13.83
CA ILE A 26 -1.44 -15.89 -13.18
C ILE A 26 -0.35 -16.82 -12.64
N LYS A 27 0.78 -16.88 -13.35
CA LYS A 27 1.97 -17.66 -13.01
C LYS A 27 3.20 -16.93 -13.52
N ASP A 28 4.40 -17.36 -13.10
CA ASP A 28 5.68 -16.84 -13.61
C ASP A 28 5.77 -15.30 -13.62
N VAL A 29 5.21 -14.66 -12.60
CA VAL A 29 5.27 -13.20 -12.41
C VAL A 29 6.69 -12.82 -12.02
N THR A 30 7.29 -11.86 -12.72
CA THR A 30 8.67 -11.39 -12.47
C THR A 30 8.73 -9.91 -12.10
N ALA A 31 7.70 -9.14 -12.45
CA ALA A 31 7.62 -7.73 -12.10
C ALA A 31 6.18 -7.28 -11.84
N VAL A 32 6.03 -6.30 -10.96
CA VAL A 32 4.78 -5.58 -10.72
C VAL A 32 5.10 -4.08 -10.67
N THR A 33 4.32 -3.29 -11.37
CA THR A 33 4.31 -1.84 -11.24
C THR A 33 3.03 -1.44 -10.52
N ALA A 34 3.13 -0.70 -9.42
CA ALA A 34 1.98 -0.14 -8.72
C ALA A 34 2.11 1.38 -8.67
N HIS A 35 0.99 2.09 -8.81
CA HIS A 35 1.03 3.54 -8.93
C HIS A 35 -0.18 4.25 -8.34
N MET A 36 0.08 5.42 -7.76
CA MET A 36 -0.92 6.42 -7.35
C MET A 36 -0.39 7.80 -7.75
N ASN A 37 -0.82 8.27 -8.92
CA ASN A 37 -0.38 9.55 -9.49
C ASN A 37 -1.49 10.61 -9.51
N ASN A 38 -2.54 10.44 -8.71
CA ASN A 38 -3.54 11.48 -8.51
C ASN A 38 -3.01 12.58 -7.58
N SER A 39 -3.59 13.77 -7.69
CA SER A 39 -3.37 14.82 -6.69
C SER A 39 -3.87 14.36 -5.32
N ARG A 40 -3.20 14.83 -4.27
CA ARG A 40 -3.50 14.46 -2.88
C ARG A 40 -3.85 15.73 -2.13
N ARG A 41 -5.08 15.85 -1.65
CA ARG A 41 -5.56 17.04 -0.91
C ARG A 41 -4.71 17.39 0.32
N TRP A 42 -3.96 16.41 0.83
CA TRP A 42 -3.16 16.53 2.03
C TRP A 42 -1.68 16.80 1.75
N HIS A 43 -1.31 17.08 0.50
CA HIS A 43 0.08 17.11 0.05
C HIS A 43 0.40 18.33 -0.81
N SER A 44 0.09 19.51 -0.29
CA SER A 44 0.30 20.80 -0.97
C SER A 44 1.39 21.66 -0.30
N TRP A 45 2.35 21.02 0.36
CA TRP A 45 3.39 21.65 1.17
C TRP A 45 4.61 22.10 0.36
N ASP A 46 5.30 23.14 0.81
CA ASP A 46 6.62 23.50 0.29
C ASP A 46 7.67 22.50 0.81
N PRO A 47 8.34 21.72 -0.04
CA PRO A 47 9.38 20.78 0.41
C PRO A 47 10.61 21.45 1.04
N ASN A 48 10.73 22.78 0.95
CA ASN A 48 11.85 23.52 1.53
C ASN A 48 11.63 24.02 2.96
N ILE A 49 10.53 23.62 3.63
CA ILE A 49 10.28 24.00 5.02
C ILE A 49 11.48 23.71 5.93
N LYS A 50 11.67 24.57 6.94
CA LYS A 50 12.79 24.49 7.90
C LYS A 50 12.35 24.16 9.32
N LYS A 51 11.04 24.01 9.52
CA LYS A 51 10.41 23.67 10.80
C LYS A 51 8.99 23.19 10.53
N PHE A 52 8.43 22.47 11.49
CA PHE A 52 7.01 22.14 11.52
C PHE A 52 6.12 23.40 11.56
N PRO A 53 4.86 23.29 11.11
CA PRO A 53 3.82 24.27 11.39
C PRO A 53 3.82 24.72 12.85
N PRO A 54 3.59 26.03 13.12
CA PRO A 54 3.64 26.55 14.49
C PRO A 54 2.53 25.95 15.36
N ALA A 55 2.79 25.82 16.66
CA ALA A 55 1.78 25.36 17.60
C ALA A 55 0.52 26.22 17.58
N GLU A 56 -0.64 25.57 17.70
CA GLU A 56 -1.96 26.16 17.81
C GLU A 56 -2.63 25.74 19.13
N PRO A 57 -3.62 26.50 19.63
CA PRO A 57 -4.45 26.03 20.73
C PRO A 57 -5.15 24.71 20.39
N ILE A 58 -5.05 23.73 21.29
CA ILE A 58 -5.77 22.46 21.15
C ILE A 58 -7.28 22.73 21.29
N PRO A 59 -8.13 22.26 20.36
CA PRO A 59 -9.57 22.37 20.51
C PRO A 59 -10.07 21.69 21.78
N GLU A 60 -10.98 22.33 22.53
CA GLU A 60 -11.53 21.78 23.78
C GLU A 60 -12.22 20.41 23.60
N THR A 61 -12.63 20.09 22.37
CA THR A 61 -13.26 18.82 21.99
C THR A 61 -12.28 17.74 21.55
N LEU A 62 -10.97 18.00 21.61
CA LEU A 62 -9.92 17.08 21.16
C LEU A 62 -8.96 16.75 22.31
N ASP A 63 -8.95 15.48 22.72
CA ASP A 63 -7.87 14.95 23.56
C ASP A 63 -6.65 14.66 22.67
N TRP A 64 -5.73 15.63 22.63
CA TRP A 64 -4.55 15.55 21.78
C TRP A 64 -3.53 14.51 22.25
N ASP A 65 -3.35 14.36 23.57
CA ASP A 65 -2.47 13.34 24.13
C ASP A 65 -2.99 11.93 23.78
N LEU A 66 -4.30 11.72 23.84
CA LEU A 66 -4.91 10.49 23.36
C LEU A 66 -4.71 10.29 21.85
N TRP A 67 -4.89 11.33 21.04
CA TRP A 67 -4.71 11.26 19.59
C TRP A 67 -3.28 10.87 19.18
N LEU A 68 -2.26 11.40 19.86
CA LEU A 68 -0.85 11.06 19.63
C LEU A 68 -0.54 9.57 19.94
N SER A 69 -1.36 8.93 20.77
CA SER A 69 -1.26 7.51 21.11
C SER A 69 0.13 7.16 21.69
N ALA A 70 0.99 6.47 20.93
CA ALA A 70 2.33 6.06 21.36
C ALA A 70 3.45 7.02 20.90
N LEU A 71 3.12 8.09 20.19
CA LEU A 71 4.10 9.08 19.76
C LEU A 71 4.59 9.92 20.93
N LEU A 72 5.82 10.42 20.81
CA LEU A 72 6.32 11.47 21.69
C LEU A 72 5.45 12.72 21.52
N TRP A 73 5.39 13.55 22.58
CA TRP A 73 4.64 14.79 22.54
C TRP A 73 5.04 15.64 21.33
N HIS A 74 4.05 16.03 20.54
CA HIS A 74 4.18 16.94 19.41
C HIS A 74 3.15 18.06 19.60
N ASP A 75 3.53 19.31 19.38
CA ASP A 75 2.59 20.41 19.52
C ASP A 75 1.44 20.28 18.50
N TYR A 76 0.23 20.60 18.94
CA TYR A 76 -0.94 20.58 18.06
C TYR A 76 -0.82 21.65 16.98
N ASN A 77 -1.19 21.28 15.77
CA ASN A 77 -1.52 22.18 14.68
C ASN A 77 -2.61 21.51 13.84
N THR A 78 -3.56 22.29 13.31
CA THR A 78 -4.66 21.78 12.50
C THR A 78 -4.20 20.98 11.28
N ASP A 79 -3.01 21.25 10.75
CA ASP A 79 -2.37 20.53 9.64
C ASP A 79 -1.79 19.16 9.99
N PHE A 80 -1.78 18.78 11.27
CA PHE A 80 -1.56 17.40 11.70
C PHE A 80 -2.87 16.63 11.88
N HIS A 81 -4.02 17.29 11.70
CA HIS A 81 -5.33 16.70 11.94
C HIS A 81 -6.16 16.60 10.63
N TYR A 82 -7.44 16.22 10.72
CA TYR A 82 -8.41 16.19 9.60
C TYR A 82 -7.93 15.49 8.30
N GLY A 83 -7.10 14.46 8.47
CA GLY A 83 -6.55 13.65 7.39
C GLY A 83 -5.25 14.16 6.77
N GLN A 84 -4.79 15.36 7.14
CA GLN A 84 -3.49 15.92 6.74
C GLN A 84 -2.31 15.16 7.37
N TRP A 85 -2.54 14.48 8.51
CA TRP A 85 -1.57 13.57 9.15
C TRP A 85 -0.90 12.58 8.18
N ARG A 86 -1.57 12.17 7.10
CA ARG A 86 -1.02 11.27 6.06
C ARG A 86 0.28 11.78 5.43
N CYS A 87 0.45 13.10 5.39
CA CYS A 87 1.60 13.78 4.81
C CYS A 87 2.87 13.66 5.66
N TRP A 88 2.74 13.62 6.97
CA TRP A 88 3.85 13.84 7.90
C TRP A 88 4.47 12.52 8.32
N TYR A 89 5.79 12.45 8.38
CA TYR A 89 6.47 11.20 8.77
C TYR A 89 6.13 10.76 10.20
N ASP A 90 5.77 11.71 11.06
CA ASP A 90 5.50 11.43 12.46
C ASP A 90 4.09 10.86 12.68
N PHE A 91 3.15 11.08 11.76
CA PHE A 91 1.74 10.70 11.94
C PHE A 91 1.20 9.76 10.87
N GLY A 92 1.81 9.75 9.68
CA GLY A 92 1.29 9.08 8.50
C GLY A 92 2.28 8.11 7.87
N MET A 93 1.83 7.48 6.79
CA MET A 93 2.60 6.50 6.01
C MET A 93 2.71 6.91 4.52
N GLY A 94 2.40 8.17 4.21
CA GLY A 94 2.43 8.71 2.85
C GLY A 94 1.45 8.00 1.91
N ALA A 95 1.62 8.20 0.60
CA ALA A 95 0.77 7.50 -0.37
C ALA A 95 1.06 6.00 -0.45
N LEU A 96 2.28 5.57 -0.12
CA LEU A 96 2.60 4.15 -0.10
C LEU A 96 1.74 3.41 0.93
N GLY A 97 1.63 3.93 2.15
CA GLY A 97 0.78 3.31 3.18
C GLY A 97 -0.72 3.51 2.93
N ASP A 98 -1.13 4.69 2.43
CA ASP A 98 -2.55 5.01 2.20
C ASP A 98 -3.13 4.22 1.01
N TRP A 99 -2.41 4.14 -0.11
CA TRP A 99 -2.90 3.50 -1.35
C TRP A 99 -2.25 2.16 -1.68
N GLY A 100 -0.99 1.95 -1.30
CA GLY A 100 -0.29 0.70 -1.56
C GLY A 100 -1.01 -0.49 -0.96
N ALA A 101 -1.59 -0.34 0.24
CA ALA A 101 -2.36 -1.38 0.92
C ALA A 101 -3.59 -1.86 0.13
N HIS A 102 -4.16 -1.02 -0.73
CA HIS A 102 -5.32 -1.38 -1.55
C HIS A 102 -4.92 -1.82 -2.96
N ILE A 103 -3.79 -1.36 -3.47
CA ILE A 103 -3.32 -1.68 -4.82
C ILE A 103 -2.58 -3.01 -4.84
N LEU A 104 -1.69 -3.23 -3.88
CA LEU A 104 -0.76 -4.37 -3.83
C LEU A 104 -1.27 -5.56 -3.03
N ASP A 105 -2.45 -5.45 -2.43
CA ASP A 105 -3.04 -6.46 -1.55
C ASP A 105 -3.08 -7.87 -2.13
N THR A 106 -3.86 -8.06 -3.20
CA THR A 106 -4.01 -9.36 -3.87
C THR A 106 -2.72 -9.84 -4.53
N VAL A 107 -1.85 -8.90 -4.93
CA VAL A 107 -0.51 -9.22 -5.43
C VAL A 107 0.35 -9.81 -4.32
N HIS A 108 0.33 -9.23 -3.12
CA HIS A 108 1.11 -9.68 -1.98
C HIS A 108 0.66 -11.03 -1.49
N GLU A 109 -0.66 -11.20 -1.33
CA GLU A 109 -1.26 -12.46 -0.87
C GLU A 109 -1.05 -13.58 -1.88
N PHE A 110 -1.56 -13.46 -3.11
CA PHE A 110 -1.65 -14.60 -4.02
C PHE A 110 -0.35 -14.94 -4.75
N LEU A 111 0.64 -14.05 -4.73
CA LEU A 111 2.01 -14.35 -5.19
C LEU A 111 2.95 -14.76 -4.04
N ASP A 112 2.41 -14.92 -2.83
CA ASP A 112 3.14 -15.34 -1.62
C ASP A 112 4.40 -14.50 -1.38
N LEU A 113 4.31 -13.16 -1.49
CA LEU A 113 5.49 -12.29 -1.49
C LEU A 113 6.26 -12.31 -0.16
N GLY A 114 5.53 -12.26 0.97
CA GLY A 114 6.12 -12.11 2.29
C GLY A 114 6.88 -10.78 2.41
N LEU A 115 8.10 -10.79 2.96
CA LEU A 115 8.95 -9.60 3.09
C LEU A 115 9.96 -9.48 1.92
N PRO A 116 10.36 -8.26 1.51
CA PRO A 116 11.43 -8.06 0.52
C PRO A 116 12.82 -8.37 1.11
N GLU A 117 13.81 -8.56 0.23
CA GLU A 117 15.24 -8.62 0.58
C GLU A 117 15.95 -7.29 0.33
N GLU A 118 15.46 -6.49 -0.62
CA GLU A 118 16.00 -5.16 -0.86
C GLU A 118 14.87 -4.15 -1.06
N ILE A 119 15.07 -2.95 -0.51
CA ILE A 119 14.18 -1.80 -0.65
C ILE A 119 15.04 -0.62 -1.10
N ILE A 120 14.71 -0.06 -2.25
CA ILE A 120 15.54 0.93 -2.94
C ILE A 120 14.68 2.16 -3.25
N PRO A 121 14.93 3.31 -2.61
CA PRO A 121 14.34 4.57 -3.03
C PRO A 121 15.02 5.02 -4.32
N VAL A 122 14.31 4.93 -5.45
CA VAL A 122 14.82 5.26 -6.78
C VAL A 122 14.68 6.75 -7.07
N LYS A 123 13.58 7.36 -6.62
CA LYS A 123 13.30 8.79 -6.77
C LYS A 123 12.61 9.30 -5.50
N LEU A 124 13.04 10.44 -4.98
CA LEU A 124 12.42 11.14 -3.84
C LEU A 124 12.43 12.65 -4.10
N GLU A 125 11.45 13.14 -4.86
CA GLU A 125 11.36 14.56 -5.23
C GLU A 125 10.86 15.39 -4.05
N GLY A 126 11.60 16.43 -3.66
CA GLY A 126 11.27 17.24 -2.48
C GLY A 126 11.44 16.50 -1.15
N HIS A 127 12.34 15.51 -1.09
CA HIS A 127 12.71 14.86 0.17
C HIS A 127 13.22 15.89 1.20
N ASN A 128 12.73 15.74 2.42
CA ASN A 128 13.03 16.57 3.58
C ASN A 128 12.84 15.72 4.86
N ASP A 129 13.07 16.31 6.03
CA ASP A 129 13.01 15.59 7.31
C ASP A 129 11.62 15.55 7.97
N TYR A 130 10.64 16.28 7.43
CA TYR A 130 9.35 16.54 8.08
C TYR A 130 8.20 15.72 7.49
N PHE A 131 8.13 15.63 6.16
CA PHE A 131 7.00 15.03 5.47
C PHE A 131 7.40 14.26 4.21
N PHE A 132 6.51 13.39 3.74
CA PHE A 132 6.75 12.49 2.61
C PHE A 132 7.07 13.26 1.30
N PRO A 133 7.99 12.77 0.44
CA PRO A 133 8.38 13.46 -0.80
C PRO A 133 7.20 13.71 -1.74
N MET A 134 7.22 14.82 -2.47
CA MET A 134 6.22 15.24 -3.46
C MET A 134 5.97 14.19 -4.55
N ALA A 135 7.01 13.45 -4.90
CA ALA A 135 6.92 12.24 -5.70
C ALA A 135 7.93 11.21 -5.24
N SER A 136 7.54 9.94 -5.27
CA SER A 136 8.46 8.85 -4.95
C SER A 136 8.37 7.67 -5.91
N THR A 137 9.53 7.06 -6.18
CA THR A 137 9.62 5.74 -6.81
C THR A 137 10.39 4.84 -5.87
N ILE A 138 9.80 3.73 -5.45
CA ILE A 138 10.41 2.79 -4.51
C ILE A 138 10.37 1.40 -5.12
N ARG A 139 11.51 0.73 -5.18
CA ARG A 139 11.64 -0.63 -5.70
C ARG A 139 11.85 -1.62 -4.56
N PHE A 140 11.04 -2.67 -4.54
CA PHE A 140 11.10 -3.79 -3.62
C PHE A 140 11.49 -5.06 -4.38
N ASN A 141 12.57 -5.70 -3.97
CA ASN A 141 13.01 -6.98 -4.54
C ASN A 141 12.61 -8.11 -3.61
N PHE A 142 11.77 -9.03 -4.11
CA PHE A 142 11.34 -10.21 -3.39
C PHE A 142 12.07 -11.45 -3.93
N PRO A 143 12.66 -12.29 -3.05
CA PRO A 143 13.36 -13.50 -3.47
C PRO A 143 12.41 -14.54 -3.98
N LYS A 144 12.93 -15.57 -4.68
CA LYS A 144 12.20 -16.79 -5.06
C LYS A 144 11.32 -17.32 -3.90
N ARG A 145 10.06 -17.69 -4.17
CA ARG A 145 9.15 -18.29 -3.18
C ARG A 145 8.58 -19.60 -3.72
N GLY A 146 9.04 -20.72 -3.14
CA GLY A 146 8.73 -22.06 -3.67
C GLY A 146 9.17 -22.18 -5.13
N ASN A 147 8.22 -22.53 -6.02
CA ASN A 147 8.47 -22.65 -7.46
C ASN A 147 8.30 -21.34 -8.23
N MET A 148 7.86 -20.25 -7.58
CA MET A 148 7.64 -18.97 -8.25
C MET A 148 8.96 -18.16 -8.35
N PRO A 149 9.22 -17.44 -9.45
CA PRO A 149 10.51 -16.75 -9.71
C PRO A 149 10.64 -15.42 -8.94
N PRO A 150 11.83 -14.90 -8.60
CA PRO A 150 12.01 -13.58 -7.97
C PRO A 150 11.12 -12.48 -8.59
N VAL A 151 10.52 -11.62 -7.75
CA VAL A 151 9.60 -10.57 -8.19
C VAL A 151 10.17 -9.21 -7.79
N THR A 152 10.19 -8.28 -8.74
CA THR A 152 10.43 -6.86 -8.46
C THR A 152 9.10 -6.11 -8.42
N VAL A 153 8.76 -5.49 -7.30
CA VAL A 153 7.61 -4.57 -7.20
C VAL A 153 8.14 -3.15 -7.22
N THR A 154 7.68 -2.31 -8.15
CA THR A 154 8.05 -0.88 -8.21
C THR A 154 6.81 -0.03 -7.96
N TRP A 155 6.86 0.75 -6.89
CA TRP A 155 5.84 1.73 -6.52
C TRP A 155 6.17 3.09 -7.14
N TYR A 156 5.15 3.79 -7.63
CA TYR A 156 5.22 5.15 -8.13
C TYR A 156 4.13 6.02 -7.49
N ASP A 157 4.49 7.14 -6.91
CA ASP A 157 3.53 8.18 -6.54
C ASP A 157 4.00 9.59 -6.90
N GLY A 158 3.04 10.50 -6.97
CA GLY A 158 3.22 11.91 -7.34
C GLY A 158 2.71 12.22 -8.75
N VAL A 159 2.08 13.39 -8.92
CA VAL A 159 1.26 13.74 -10.11
C VAL A 159 1.98 13.55 -11.45
N ASN A 160 3.27 13.86 -11.49
CA ASN A 160 4.07 13.80 -12.71
C ASN A 160 5.07 12.62 -12.73
N ASN A 161 4.99 11.71 -11.75
CA ASN A 161 5.91 10.58 -11.62
C ASN A 161 5.29 9.28 -12.16
N LEU A 162 4.94 9.30 -13.44
CA LEU A 162 4.23 8.20 -14.09
C LEU A 162 5.18 7.03 -14.38
N PRO A 163 4.74 5.77 -14.19
CA PRO A 163 5.49 4.63 -14.67
C PRO A 163 5.46 4.52 -16.20
N GLU A 164 6.41 3.77 -16.76
CA GLU A 164 6.29 3.33 -18.15
C GLU A 164 5.12 2.35 -18.30
N LEU A 165 4.19 2.67 -19.21
CA LEU A 165 3.02 1.85 -19.46
C LEU A 165 3.28 0.88 -20.61
N PRO A 166 2.89 -0.41 -20.49
CA PRO A 166 3.05 -1.38 -21.56
C PRO A 166 2.15 -1.03 -22.75
N LYS A 167 2.53 -1.55 -23.93
CA LYS A 167 1.69 -1.46 -25.14
C LYS A 167 0.31 -2.05 -24.86
N GLY A 168 -0.73 -1.37 -25.31
CA GLY A 168 -2.12 -1.81 -25.10
C GLY A 168 -2.68 -1.54 -23.70
N TYR A 169 -2.03 -0.73 -22.86
CA TYR A 169 -2.59 -0.34 -21.55
C TYR A 169 -3.94 0.39 -21.66
N GLY A 170 -4.19 1.09 -22.78
CA GLY A 170 -5.46 1.79 -23.04
C GLY A 170 -5.69 3.00 -22.12
N LYS A 171 -6.94 3.49 -22.07
CA LYS A 171 -7.36 4.55 -21.14
C LYS A 171 -7.58 3.96 -19.75
N SER A 172 -7.37 4.76 -18.71
CA SER A 172 -7.66 4.34 -17.32
C SER A 172 -9.16 4.48 -17.06
N GLU A 173 -9.85 3.40 -16.72
CA GLU A 173 -11.26 3.43 -16.31
C GLU A 173 -11.33 3.65 -14.79
N LEU A 174 -12.31 4.45 -14.35
CA LEU A 174 -12.51 4.81 -12.95
C LEU A 174 -13.16 3.66 -12.18
N ASP A 175 -12.66 3.37 -10.97
CA ASP A 175 -13.34 2.47 -10.04
C ASP A 175 -14.58 3.18 -9.48
N PRO A 176 -15.80 2.62 -9.63
CA PRO A 176 -17.04 3.25 -9.17
C PRO A 176 -17.17 3.34 -7.64
N ASN A 177 -16.30 2.69 -6.87
CA ASN A 177 -16.39 2.63 -5.40
C ASN A 177 -15.45 3.60 -4.66
N ILE A 178 -14.70 4.45 -5.36
CA ILE A 178 -13.88 5.48 -4.70
C ILE A 178 -14.82 6.51 -4.05
N PRO A 179 -14.78 6.70 -2.72
CA PRO A 179 -15.62 7.70 -2.07
C PRO A 179 -15.29 9.11 -2.60
N GLN A 180 -16.30 9.84 -3.10
CA GLN A 180 -16.16 11.28 -3.35
C GLN A 180 -15.98 11.98 -2.00
N VAL A 181 -14.78 12.50 -1.75
CA VAL A 181 -14.55 13.40 -0.61
C VAL A 181 -15.11 14.77 -1.00
N ALA A 182 -16.03 15.28 -0.18
CA ALA A 182 -16.85 16.45 -0.42
C ALA A 182 -16.14 17.63 -1.12
N GLY A 183 -16.65 18.03 -2.31
CA GLY A 183 -16.55 19.40 -2.82
C GLY A 183 -15.37 19.79 -3.70
N PHE A 184 -14.53 18.86 -4.18
CA PHE A 184 -13.38 19.20 -5.03
C PHE A 184 -13.61 18.82 -6.50
N GLU A 185 -13.25 19.74 -7.42
CA GLU A 185 -13.23 19.48 -8.86
C GLU A 185 -12.16 18.41 -9.19
N ILE A 186 -12.53 17.45 -10.04
CA ILE A 186 -11.65 16.37 -10.47
C ILE A 186 -10.72 16.93 -11.56
N GLU A 187 -9.45 17.13 -11.25
CA GLU A 187 -8.44 17.35 -12.29
C GLU A 187 -8.41 16.15 -13.25
N PRO A 188 -8.22 16.37 -14.57
CA PRO A 188 -8.23 15.28 -15.54
C PRO A 188 -7.12 14.27 -15.22
N ILE A 189 -7.54 13.09 -14.77
CA ILE A 189 -6.65 12.03 -14.32
C ILE A 189 -5.84 11.51 -15.52
N LYS A 190 -4.52 11.70 -15.50
CA LYS A 190 -3.61 11.16 -16.53
C LYS A 190 -3.53 9.63 -16.47
N LEU A 191 -3.59 9.06 -15.26
CA LEU A 191 -3.48 7.63 -14.99
C LEU A 191 -4.17 7.30 -13.64
N ASN A 192 -5.23 6.48 -13.65
CA ASN A 192 -5.92 6.13 -12.41
C ASN A 192 -5.04 5.21 -11.55
N PRO A 193 -5.08 5.31 -10.22
CA PRO A 193 -4.31 4.43 -9.34
C PRO A 193 -4.55 2.96 -9.64
N GLY A 194 -3.49 2.17 -9.65
CA GLY A 194 -3.60 0.77 -10.01
C GLY A 194 -2.28 0.04 -10.09
N LYS A 195 -2.33 -1.11 -10.76
CA LYS A 195 -1.22 -2.04 -10.88
C LYS A 195 -1.11 -2.64 -12.27
N ILE A 196 0.11 -2.99 -12.65
CA ILE A 196 0.44 -3.79 -13.80
C ILE A 196 1.25 -4.99 -13.31
N ILE A 197 0.85 -6.19 -13.70
CA ILE A 197 1.50 -7.44 -13.30
C ILE A 197 2.09 -8.06 -14.57
N TYR A 198 3.39 -8.26 -14.58
CA TYR A 198 4.13 -8.82 -15.70
C TYR A 198 4.50 -10.27 -15.41
N SER A 199 3.85 -11.18 -16.12
CA SER A 199 4.28 -12.58 -16.21
C SER A 199 5.07 -12.82 -17.49
N LYS A 200 5.68 -14.01 -17.58
CA LYS A 200 6.41 -14.44 -18.77
C LYS A 200 5.55 -14.44 -20.05
N GLU A 201 4.25 -14.73 -19.95
CA GLU A 201 3.36 -14.90 -21.11
C GLU A 201 2.29 -13.81 -21.21
N LEU A 202 1.78 -13.34 -20.08
CA LEU A 202 0.65 -12.41 -19.98
C LEU A 202 1.03 -11.16 -19.21
N THR A 203 0.44 -10.03 -19.60
CA THR A 203 0.46 -8.81 -18.79
C THR A 203 -0.96 -8.53 -18.31
N PHE A 204 -1.10 -8.23 -17.03
CA PHE A 204 -2.38 -7.89 -16.42
C PHE A 204 -2.38 -6.43 -16.00
N LYS A 205 -3.49 -5.75 -16.25
CA LYS A 205 -3.80 -4.42 -15.75
C LYS A 205 -4.89 -4.55 -14.69
N GLY A 206 -4.76 -3.84 -13.58
CA GLY A 206 -5.78 -3.76 -12.54
C GLY A 206 -5.83 -2.37 -11.90
N GLY A 207 -6.97 -2.05 -11.30
CA GLY A 207 -7.13 -0.86 -10.47
C GLY A 207 -6.71 -1.08 -9.02
N SER A 208 -7.29 -0.26 -8.14
CA SER A 208 -7.19 -0.38 -6.68
C SER A 208 -8.34 -1.22 -6.09
N HIS A 209 -8.25 -1.58 -4.81
CA HIS A 209 -9.35 -2.22 -4.06
C HIS A 209 -9.89 -3.46 -4.80
N GLY A 210 -11.21 -3.59 -4.97
CA GLY A 210 -11.86 -4.71 -5.64
C GLY A 210 -11.91 -4.65 -7.17
N SER A 211 -11.29 -3.65 -7.81
CA SER A 211 -11.19 -3.57 -9.28
C SER A 211 -10.53 -4.83 -9.86
N THR A 212 -11.24 -5.52 -10.76
CA THR A 212 -10.77 -6.74 -11.40
C THR A 212 -9.58 -6.52 -12.33
N LEU A 213 -8.83 -7.59 -12.58
CA LEU A 213 -7.76 -7.63 -13.56
C LEU A 213 -8.32 -7.83 -14.97
N SER A 214 -7.67 -7.18 -15.93
CA SER A 214 -7.82 -7.38 -17.37
C SER A 214 -6.49 -7.81 -17.98
N ILE A 215 -6.53 -8.69 -18.97
CA ILE A 215 -5.34 -9.08 -19.74
C ILE A 215 -5.09 -8.02 -20.80
N ILE A 216 -3.83 -7.65 -21.00
CA ILE A 216 -3.40 -6.73 -22.08
C ILE A 216 -2.25 -7.34 -22.88
N PRO A 217 -2.13 -7.01 -24.18
CA PRO A 217 -3.06 -6.20 -24.97
C PRO A 217 -4.37 -6.94 -25.31
N GLU A 218 -5.32 -6.26 -25.94
CA GLU A 218 -6.69 -6.77 -26.21
C GLU A 218 -6.70 -8.08 -27.02
N GLU A 219 -5.75 -8.25 -27.94
CA GLU A 219 -5.60 -9.48 -28.72
C GLU A 219 -5.34 -10.69 -27.81
N LYS A 220 -4.48 -10.51 -26.79
CA LYS A 220 -4.22 -11.55 -25.79
C LYS A 220 -5.41 -11.78 -24.87
N ALA A 221 -6.18 -10.73 -24.56
CA ALA A 221 -7.43 -10.91 -23.81
C ALA A 221 -8.42 -11.81 -24.57
N LYS A 222 -8.61 -11.58 -25.88
CA LYS A 222 -9.49 -12.39 -26.74
C LYS A 222 -9.01 -13.84 -26.87
N GLU A 223 -7.70 -14.07 -27.00
CA GLU A 223 -7.12 -15.41 -27.02
C GLU A 223 -7.37 -16.19 -25.71
N MET A 224 -7.41 -15.48 -24.58
CA MET A 224 -7.55 -16.06 -23.26
C MET A 224 -9.00 -16.17 -22.78
N GLU A 225 -9.94 -15.42 -23.35
CA GLU A 225 -11.35 -15.32 -22.90
C GLU A 225 -11.99 -16.69 -22.61
N LYS A 226 -11.85 -17.65 -23.54
CA LYS A 226 -12.41 -19.00 -23.40
C LYS A 226 -11.64 -19.92 -22.44
N LYS A 227 -10.46 -19.50 -21.99
CA LYS A 227 -9.59 -20.24 -21.06
C LYS A 227 -9.69 -19.71 -19.63
N LEU A 228 -10.34 -18.58 -19.41
CA LEU A 228 -10.49 -18.00 -18.08
C LEU A 228 -11.45 -18.86 -17.24
N PRO A 229 -11.09 -19.18 -15.99
CA PRO A 229 -11.96 -19.95 -15.12
C PRO A 229 -13.17 -19.11 -14.67
N PRO A 230 -14.27 -19.75 -14.28
CA PRO A 230 -15.37 -19.04 -13.62
C PRO A 230 -14.87 -18.40 -12.32
N VAL A 231 -15.27 -17.15 -12.08
CA VAL A 231 -14.92 -16.41 -10.86
C VAL A 231 -16.07 -16.55 -9.87
N PRO A 232 -15.84 -17.10 -8.66
CA PRO A 232 -16.88 -17.18 -7.65
C PRO A 232 -17.26 -15.78 -7.16
N LYS A 233 -18.54 -15.57 -6.88
CA LYS A 233 -19.00 -14.33 -6.24
C LYS A 233 -18.60 -14.34 -4.77
N SER A 234 -18.34 -13.15 -4.24
CA SER A 234 -18.17 -12.96 -2.80
C SER A 234 -19.45 -13.37 -2.06
N PRO A 235 -19.38 -14.28 -1.07
CA PRO A 235 -20.57 -14.75 -0.36
C PRO A 235 -21.11 -13.71 0.64
N SER A 236 -20.29 -12.74 1.04
CA SER A 236 -20.64 -11.67 1.98
C SER A 236 -19.72 -10.47 1.77
N ASN A 237 -20.20 -9.24 1.98
CA ASN A 237 -19.32 -8.07 1.92
C ASN A 237 -18.34 -8.04 3.11
N HIS A 238 -17.39 -7.09 3.12
CA HIS A 238 -16.31 -7.07 4.12
C HIS A 238 -16.82 -7.00 5.58
N PHE A 239 -17.83 -6.17 5.83
CA PHE A 239 -18.41 -5.99 7.17
C PHE A 239 -19.21 -7.21 7.59
N GLN A 240 -20.02 -7.76 6.68
CA GLN A 240 -20.81 -8.96 6.94
C GLN A 240 -19.91 -10.18 7.17
N ASN A 241 -18.81 -10.31 6.42
CA ASN A 241 -17.82 -11.37 6.63
C ASN A 241 -17.23 -11.31 8.04
N PHE A 242 -16.94 -10.11 8.58
CA PHE A 242 -16.49 -9.99 9.97
C PHE A 242 -17.51 -10.55 10.97
N LEU A 243 -18.78 -10.13 10.84
CA LEU A 243 -19.86 -10.57 11.73
C LEU A 243 -20.09 -12.08 11.64
N LEU A 244 -20.07 -12.64 10.43
CA LEU A 244 -20.21 -14.08 10.21
C LEU A 244 -19.00 -14.85 10.75
N ALA A 245 -17.80 -14.29 10.67
CA ALA A 245 -16.60 -14.91 11.24
C ALA A 245 -16.61 -14.89 12.77
N CYS A 246 -17.08 -13.81 13.39
CA CYS A 246 -17.33 -13.77 14.84
C CYS A 246 -18.34 -14.84 15.30
N GLN A 247 -19.28 -15.22 14.43
CA GLN A 247 -20.23 -16.31 14.67
C GLN A 247 -19.69 -17.71 14.31
N GLY A 248 -18.46 -17.83 13.83
CA GLY A 248 -17.87 -19.09 13.37
C GLY A 248 -18.47 -19.63 12.06
N LYS A 249 -19.23 -18.82 11.32
CA LYS A 249 -19.89 -19.21 10.05
C LYS A 249 -19.02 -18.97 8.82
N GLU A 250 -18.09 -18.03 8.90
CA GLU A 250 -17.08 -17.76 7.88
C GLU A 250 -15.69 -17.60 8.51
N LYS A 251 -14.66 -17.49 7.68
CA LYS A 251 -13.33 -17.01 8.10
C LYS A 251 -13.19 -15.55 7.66
N THR A 252 -12.55 -14.74 8.49
CA THR A 252 -12.15 -13.38 8.12
C THR A 252 -11.23 -13.43 6.90
N ARG A 253 -11.43 -12.52 5.95
CA ARG A 253 -10.65 -12.52 4.70
C ARG A 253 -9.35 -11.74 4.82
N SER A 254 -9.30 -10.72 5.69
CA SER A 254 -8.08 -9.95 5.95
C SER A 254 -7.65 -9.99 7.42
N PRO A 255 -7.38 -11.17 8.01
CA PRO A 255 -6.87 -11.25 9.38
C PRO A 255 -5.42 -10.74 9.48
N PHE A 256 -4.89 -10.57 10.69
CA PHE A 256 -3.55 -9.99 10.88
C PHE A 256 -2.43 -10.86 10.30
N GLU A 257 -2.63 -12.16 10.16
CA GLU A 257 -1.67 -13.05 9.50
C GLU A 257 -1.53 -12.77 8.00
N ILE A 258 -2.54 -12.14 7.39
CA ILE A 258 -2.51 -11.70 5.98
C ILE A 258 -2.10 -10.23 5.89
N GLY A 259 -2.78 -9.33 6.61
CA GLY A 259 -2.52 -7.89 6.51
C GLY A 259 -1.21 -7.44 7.16
N GLY A 260 -0.79 -8.08 8.26
CA GLY A 260 0.40 -7.71 9.02
C GLY A 260 1.70 -7.77 8.21
N PRO A 261 2.00 -8.87 7.50
CA PRO A 261 3.16 -8.94 6.62
C PRO A 261 3.16 -7.87 5.51
N LEU A 262 2.01 -7.54 4.93
CA LEU A 262 1.90 -6.47 3.94
C LEU A 262 2.19 -5.09 4.56
N CYS A 263 1.66 -4.82 5.76
CA CYS A 263 2.00 -3.60 6.50
C CYS A 263 3.50 -3.48 6.75
N GLN A 264 4.19 -4.58 7.08
CA GLN A 264 5.65 -4.58 7.26
C GLN A 264 6.40 -4.18 5.97
N VAL A 265 5.93 -4.60 4.79
CA VAL A 265 6.49 -4.17 3.50
C VAL A 265 6.42 -2.65 3.36
N PHE A 266 5.26 -2.05 3.68
CA PHE A 266 5.10 -0.60 3.60
C PHE A 266 5.92 0.14 4.65
N CYS A 267 6.02 -0.37 5.88
CA CYS A 267 6.91 0.20 6.89
C CYS A 267 8.37 0.22 6.43
N LEU A 268 8.86 -0.85 5.81
CA LEU A 268 10.21 -0.89 5.24
C LEU A 268 10.36 0.08 4.07
N GLY A 269 9.34 0.22 3.22
CA GLY A 269 9.29 1.20 2.14
C GLY A 269 9.37 2.63 2.64
N VAL A 270 8.53 2.98 3.62
CA VAL A 270 8.52 4.28 4.29
C VAL A 270 9.84 4.56 5.01
N ALA A 271 10.45 3.56 5.66
CA ALA A 271 11.76 3.71 6.27
C ALA A 271 12.84 4.05 5.22
N ALA A 272 12.89 3.31 4.11
CA ALA A 272 13.81 3.60 3.01
C ALA A 272 13.58 4.99 2.40
N GLN A 273 12.32 5.40 2.29
CA GLN A 273 11.89 6.71 1.80
C GLN A 273 12.31 7.85 2.73
N ARG A 274 12.02 7.75 4.03
CA ARG A 274 12.37 8.75 5.05
C ARG A 274 13.87 8.90 5.18
N LEU A 275 14.58 7.77 5.24
CA LEU A 275 16.03 7.76 5.41
C LEU A 275 16.77 8.14 4.13
N ASN A 276 16.13 8.05 2.96
CA ASN A 276 16.74 8.16 1.65
C ASN A 276 17.94 7.20 1.48
N ARG A 277 17.71 5.92 1.83
CA ARG A 277 18.76 4.89 1.81
C ARG A 277 18.24 3.58 1.26
N LYS A 278 19.11 2.87 0.53
CA LYS A 278 18.87 1.47 0.17
C LYS A 278 18.95 0.62 1.45
N LEU A 279 17.96 -0.22 1.67
CA LEU A 279 17.92 -1.18 2.77
C LEU A 279 18.03 -2.61 2.22
N VAL A 280 18.91 -3.42 2.78
CA VAL A 280 19.04 -4.86 2.57
C VAL A 280 18.54 -5.56 3.81
N PHE A 281 17.42 -6.28 3.68
CA PHE A 281 16.65 -6.82 4.79
C PHE A 281 16.80 -8.34 4.86
N ASP A 282 17.34 -8.85 5.97
CA ASP A 282 17.34 -10.28 6.26
C ASP A 282 15.96 -10.68 6.81
N ARG A 283 15.24 -11.46 5.99
CA ARG A 283 13.87 -11.90 6.27
C ARG A 283 13.77 -12.90 7.43
N LYS A 284 14.87 -13.58 7.79
CA LYS A 284 14.89 -14.54 8.90
C LYS A 284 15.09 -13.84 10.23
N THR A 285 16.13 -13.02 10.32
CA THR A 285 16.43 -12.26 11.55
C THR A 285 15.56 -11.01 11.69
N LYS A 286 14.90 -10.59 10.60
CA LYS A 286 14.09 -9.36 10.49
C LYS A 286 14.91 -8.10 10.78
N ARG A 287 16.12 -8.03 10.21
CA ARG A 287 17.09 -6.94 10.43
C ARG A 287 17.56 -6.34 9.13
N ILE A 288 17.90 -5.05 9.17
CA ILE A 288 18.60 -4.39 8.07
C ILE A 288 20.10 -4.64 8.26
N THR A 289 20.74 -5.16 7.22
CA THR A 289 22.12 -5.70 7.33
C THR A 289 23.19 -4.79 6.76
N ASN A 290 22.82 -3.83 5.92
CA ASN A 290 23.74 -2.93 5.23
C ASN A 290 23.79 -1.51 5.82
N ASP A 291 22.94 -1.18 6.78
CA ASP A 291 22.84 0.14 7.38
C ASP A 291 22.46 0.04 8.86
N ALA A 292 23.43 0.31 9.74
CA ALA A 292 23.23 0.23 11.18
C ALA A 292 22.21 1.26 11.72
N PHE A 293 22.13 2.44 11.10
CA PHE A 293 21.14 3.45 11.49
C PHE A 293 19.74 3.06 11.00
N GLY A 294 19.64 2.56 9.77
CA GLY A 294 18.39 2.02 9.25
C GLY A 294 17.88 0.83 10.06
N ASP A 295 18.78 -0.03 10.53
CA ASP A 295 18.44 -1.14 11.42
C ASP A 295 17.99 -0.67 12.80
N ALA A 296 18.69 0.30 13.41
CA ALA A 296 18.27 0.90 14.68
C ALA A 296 16.89 1.57 14.57
N PHE A 297 16.57 2.15 13.41
CA PHE A 297 15.27 2.78 13.13
C PHE A 297 14.09 1.78 13.26
N LEU A 298 14.31 0.47 13.06
CA LEU A 298 13.27 -0.54 13.23
C LEU A 298 12.76 -0.68 14.67
N THR A 299 13.53 -0.22 15.66
CA THR A 299 13.16 -0.27 17.08
C THR A 299 11.92 0.57 17.37
N GLY A 300 11.72 1.68 16.64
CA GLY A 300 10.62 2.60 16.83
C GLY A 300 10.68 3.37 18.15
N VAL A 301 9.56 3.98 18.52
CA VAL A 301 9.36 4.67 19.80
C VAL A 301 9.02 3.67 20.91
N PRO A 302 9.37 3.94 22.18
CA PRO A 302 8.95 3.10 23.29
C PRO A 302 7.41 3.08 23.41
N PRO A 303 6.83 2.06 24.08
CA PRO A 303 5.42 2.08 24.44
C PRO A 303 5.03 3.40 25.11
N ARG A 304 3.77 3.85 24.91
CA ARG A 304 3.23 5.00 25.62
C ARG A 304 3.38 4.78 27.12
N LYS A 305 3.77 5.83 27.83
CA LYS A 305 3.79 5.84 29.29
C LYS A 305 2.44 5.39 29.83
N ASP A 306 2.47 4.52 30.85
CA ASP A 306 1.31 3.93 31.51
C ASP A 306 0.55 2.89 30.67
N TRP A 307 1.00 2.59 29.44
CA TRP A 307 0.44 1.56 28.55
C TRP A 307 1.38 0.37 28.36
N GLU A 308 2.50 0.33 29.08
CA GLU A 308 3.57 -0.65 28.89
C GLU A 308 3.08 -2.10 29.04
N GLU A 309 2.05 -2.33 29.84
CA GLU A 309 1.45 -3.65 30.02
C GLU A 309 0.80 -4.21 28.74
N PHE A 310 0.28 -3.36 27.86
CA PHE A 310 -0.36 -3.78 26.60
C PHE A 310 0.65 -4.17 25.52
N TYR A 311 1.94 -3.88 25.73
CA TYR A 311 3.02 -4.17 24.78
C TYR A 311 3.87 -5.38 25.20
N LYS A 312 3.56 -6.01 26.33
CA LYS A 312 4.16 -7.29 26.74
C LYS A 312 3.43 -8.42 26.01
N MET A 313 3.98 -8.84 24.87
CA MET A 313 3.51 -10.02 24.12
C MET A 313 4.14 -11.31 24.62
#